data_AF-A0A7Y2AQA0-F1
#
_entry.id   AF-A0A7Y2AQA0-F1
#
_cell.length_a   1.000
_cell.length_b   1.000
_cell.length_c   1.000
_cell.angle_alpha   90.00
_cell.angle_beta   90.00
_cell.angle_gamma   90.00
#
_symmetry.space_group_name_H-M   'P 1'
#
loop_
_entity.id
_entity.type
_entity.pdbx_description
1 polymer ?
#
loop_
_entity_poly.entity_id
_entity_poly.type
_entity_poly.pdbx_seq_one_letter_code
_entity_poly.pdbx_strand_id
1 'polypeptide(L)' 'DVGANIGLGYQLDSGLNIGARYNFGLTNINDLEDSGDFSIKNSVISLLVGFRF' A
#
# COMPACT_ATOMS: atom_id res chain seq x y z
N ASP A 1 8.35 6.11 -12.70
CA ASP A 1 7.37 5.84 -11.63
C ASP A 1 8.12 5.28 -10.42
N VAL A 2 8.17 6.02 -9.32
CA VAL A 2 8.84 5.59 -8.07
C VAL A 2 7.73 5.36 -7.06
N GLY A 3 7.62 4.15 -6.51
CA GLY A 3 6.58 3.82 -5.53
C GLY A 3 7.21 3.53 -4.17
N ALA A 4 6.77 4.23 -3.12
CA ALA A 4 7.18 3.96 -1.75
C ALA A 4 6.15 3.05 -1.09
N ASN A 5 6.58 1.84 -0.69
CA ASN A 5 5.71 0.85 -0.08
C ASN A 5 6.22 0.54 1.32
N ILE A 6 5.43 0.87 2.35
CA ILE A 6 5.75 0.60 3.75
C ILE A 6 4.91 -0.61 4.19
N GLY A 7 5.55 -1.60 4.80
CA GLY A 7 4.84 -2.77 5.30
C GLY A 7 5.41 -3.25 6.61
N LEU A 8 4.53 -3.80 7.45
CA LEU A 8 4.86 -4.44 8.71
C LEU A 8 4.19 -5.81 8.74
N GLY A 9 4.87 -6.80 9.32
CA GLY A 9 4.34 -8.14 9.45
C GLY A 9 4.84 -8.80 10.72
N TYR A 10 4.02 -9.68 11.26
CA TYR A 10 4.30 -10.46 12.45
C TYR A 10 4.09 -11.94 12.15
N GLN A 11 5.08 -12.75 12.53
CA GLN A 11 5.01 -14.20 12.44
C GLN A 11 4.75 -14.76 13.84
N LEU A 12 3.66 -15.51 13.97
CA LEU A 12 3.33 -16.25 15.18
C LEU A 12 4.02 -17.62 15.12
N ASP A 13 4.45 -18.11 16.28
CA ASP A 13 5.08 -19.44 16.43
C ASP A 13 4.15 -20.59 16.01
N SER A 14 2.84 -20.33 15.92
CA SER A 14 1.82 -21.25 15.42
C SER A 14 1.88 -21.50 13.89
N GLY A 15 2.85 -20.89 13.18
CA GLY A 15 2.96 -20.98 11.71
C GLY A 15 2.05 -19.97 10.97
N LEU A 16 1.24 -19.22 11.71
CA LEU A 16 0.44 -18.11 11.19
C LEU A 16 1.33 -16.87 10.98
N ASN A 17 1.22 -16.23 9.83
CA ASN A 17 1.87 -14.98 9.49
C ASN A 17 0.81 -13.95 9.12
N ILE A 18 0.93 -12.74 9.68
CA ILE A 18 0.02 -11.65 9.42
C ILE A 18 0.85 -10.46 8.95
N GLY A 19 0.44 -9.82 7.87
CA GLY A 19 1.14 -8.67 7.30
C GLY A 19 0.15 -7.58 6.93
N ALA A 20 0.55 -6.34 7.10
CA ALA A 20 -0.14 -5.18 6.55
C ALA A 20 0.87 -4.39 5.74
N ARG A 21 0.51 -4.06 4.50
CA ARG A 21 1.32 -3.23 3.63
C ARG A 21 0.49 -2.05 3.14
N TYR A 22 1.07 -0.87 3.26
CA TYR A 22 0.55 0.37 2.72
C TYR A 22 1.43 0.82 1.56
N ASN A 23 0.84 0.90 0.38
CA ASN A 23 1.52 1.31 -0.83
C ASN A 23 1.11 2.75 -1.14
N PHE A 24 2.03 3.70 -0.91
CA PHE A 24 1.86 5.08 -1.33
C PHE A 24 2.19 5.14 -2.83
N GLY A 25 1.17 4.99 -3.68
CA GLY A 25 1.33 5.23 -5.11
C GLY A 25 1.60 6.73 -5.34
N LEU A 26 2.78 7.06 -5.88
CA LEU A 26 3.13 8.44 -6.27
C LEU A 26 2.48 8.85 -7.60
N THR A 27 1.65 7.99 -8.20
CA THR A 27 0.99 8.25 -9.47
C THR A 27 -0.13 9.29 -9.29
N ASN A 28 0.22 10.56 -9.53
CA ASN A 28 -0.74 11.62 -9.79
C ASN A 28 -1.46 11.29 -11.10
N ILE A 29 -2.78 11.12 -11.07
CA ILE A 29 -3.62 10.89 -12.26
C ILE A 29 -4.17 12.22 -12.81
N ASN A 30 -3.65 13.37 -12.34
CA ASN A 30 -4.10 14.70 -12.76
C ASN A 30 -2.90 15.52 -13.25
N ASP A 31 -2.54 15.31 -14.51
CA ASP A 31 -1.89 16.30 -15.38
C ASP A 31 -2.98 17.10 -16.13
N LEU A 32 -4.06 17.47 -15.44
CA LEU A 32 -5.11 18.34 -15.99
C LEU A 32 -4.89 19.75 -15.44
N GLU A 33 -4.25 20.55 -16.28
CA GLU A 33 -3.71 21.90 -16.10
C GLU A 33 -4.73 22.99 -15.70
N ASP A 34 -5.96 22.68 -15.26
CA ASP A 34 -7.00 23.72 -15.16
C ASP A 34 -8.08 23.58 -14.07
N SER A 35 -7.92 22.79 -13.00
CA SER A 35 -8.95 22.79 -11.93
C SER A 35 -8.44 22.34 -10.57
N GLY A 36 -8.03 23.32 -9.76
CA GLY A 36 -8.07 23.31 -8.30
C GLY A 36 -7.49 22.10 -7.58
N ASP A 37 -6.20 22.14 -7.27
CA ASP A 37 -5.50 21.55 -6.09
C ASP A 37 -5.92 20.16 -5.57
N PHE A 38 -6.60 19.34 -6.37
CA PHE A 38 -7.08 18.01 -5.98
C PHE A 38 -6.16 16.95 -6.58
N SER A 39 -5.07 16.67 -5.86
CA SER A 39 -4.18 15.54 -6.12
C SER A 39 -4.86 14.25 -5.64
N ILE A 40 -5.56 13.56 -6.55
CA ILE A 40 -6.11 12.22 -6.29
C ILE A 40 -4.94 11.24 -6.31
N LYS A 41 -4.47 10.86 -5.13
CA LYS A 41 -3.41 9.87 -4.93
C LYS A 41 -4.01 8.48 -4.82
N ASN A 42 -3.53 7.54 -5.64
CA ASN A 42 -3.93 6.14 -5.52
C ASN A 42 -3.14 5.47 -4.40
N SER A 43 -3.75 5.37 -3.22
CA SER A 43 -3.18 4.64 -2.07
C SER A 43 -3.86 3.30 -1.91
N VAL A 44 -3.08 2.22 -1.98
CA VAL A 44 -3.60 0.85 -1.83
C VAL A 44 -3.11 0.28 -0.51
N ILE A 45 -4.05 -0.05 0.38
CA ILE A 45 -3.78 -0.84 1.58
C ILE A 45 -4.02 -2.32 1.28
N SER A 46 -3.08 -3.17 1.70
CA SER A 46 -3.15 -4.61 1.51
C SER A 46 -2.95 -5.31 2.85
N LEU A 47 -3.86 -6.23 3.16
CA LEU A 47 -3.75 -7.11 4.31
C LEU A 47 -3.36 -8.50 3.80
N LEU A 48 -2.31 -9.08 4.40
CA LEU A 48 -1.85 -10.43 4.15
C LEU A 48 -2.14 -11.29 5.38
N VAL A 49 -2.68 -12.48 5.14
CA VAL A 49 -2.70 -13.56 6.13
C VAL A 49 -2.13 -14.79 5.44
N GLY A 50 -1.22 -15.48 6.11
CA GLY A 50 -0.57 -16.69 5.62
C GLY A 50 -0.52 -17.72 6.73
N PHE A 51 -0.69 -18.99 6.38
CA PHE A 51 -0.54 -20.10 7.30
C PHE A 51 0.44 -21.10 6.69
N ARG A 52 1.48 -21.46 7.42
CA ARG A 52 2.46 -22.47 7.02
C ARG A 52 2.29 -23.69 7.91
N PHE A 53 2.15 -24.84 7.26
CA PHE A 53 2.08 -26.18 7.84
C PHE A 53 3.39 -26.92 7.63
#